data_AF-A0A1V4B1V1-F1
#
_entry.id   AF-A0A1V4B1V1-F1
#
_cell.length_a   1.000
_cell.length_b   1.000
_cell.length_c   1.000
_cell.angle_alpha   90.00
_cell.angle_beta   90.00
_cell.angle_gamma   90.00
#
_symmetry.space_group_name_H-M   'P 1'
#
loop_
_entity.id
_entity.type
_entity.pdbx_description
1 polymer ?
#
loop_
_entity_poly.entity_id
_entity_poly.type
_entity_poly.pdbx_seq_one_letter_code
_entity_poly.pdbx_strand_id
1 'polypeptide(L)'
;MTEKQTIEQLNADFQKEKTVYLQEVKKLEDLKAQKKKAENIVLALKTELEKAKEQPQKILSSGKKLQLEDYKKARLSSSETIAEIEYYQAFIEDIADIIYTQKETVFYSAQKLRNIKGGIFNLKAKELIVEFTKENKNKLSEIASLIYFSNLNLNEKKLWNGVSDNEDRKEKTLSYLLYEIKKVIIISQLSDNEFNIHKVVNSDEVKSIMTKHRESIEQAHSGELKGFNKLIKNLNQG
;
A
#
# COMPACT_ATOMS: atom_id res chain seq x y z
N MET A 1 -20.47 -26.96 9.55
CA MET A 1 -19.01 -26.73 9.49
C MET A 1 -18.50 -26.58 10.91
N THR A 2 -17.44 -27.30 11.28
CA THR A 2 -16.74 -27.11 12.57
C THR A 2 -15.79 -25.91 12.48
N GLU A 3 -15.43 -25.28 13.61
CA GLU A 3 -14.49 -24.12 13.64
C GLU A 3 -13.15 -24.45 12.94
N LYS A 4 -12.67 -25.69 13.09
CA LYS A 4 -11.51 -26.24 12.38
C LYS A 4 -11.65 -26.23 10.85
N GLN A 5 -12.81 -26.64 10.31
CA GLN A 5 -13.09 -26.59 8.86
C GLN A 5 -13.12 -25.15 8.34
N THR A 6 -13.56 -24.20 9.17
CA THR A 6 -13.57 -22.76 8.83
C THR A 6 -12.14 -22.19 8.78
N ILE A 7 -11.26 -22.58 9.71
CA ILE A 7 -9.85 -22.14 9.72
C ILE A 7 -9.10 -22.70 8.51
N GLU A 8 -9.29 -23.97 8.17
CA GLU A 8 -8.67 -24.60 6.99
C GLU A 8 -9.07 -23.88 5.69
N GLN A 9 -10.36 -23.55 5.55
CA GLN A 9 -10.85 -22.77 4.41
C GLN A 9 -10.21 -21.38 4.35
N LEU A 10 -10.17 -20.66 5.47
CA LEU A 10 -9.57 -19.32 5.53
C LEU A 10 -8.06 -19.34 5.23
N ASN A 11 -7.33 -20.38 5.64
CA ASN A 11 -5.92 -20.54 5.28
C ASN A 11 -5.75 -20.75 3.77
N ALA A 12 -6.58 -21.59 3.15
CA ALA A 12 -6.56 -21.80 1.71
C ALA A 12 -6.86 -20.49 0.94
N ASP A 13 -7.89 -19.75 1.40
CA ASP A 13 -8.24 -18.44 0.84
C ASP A 13 -7.10 -17.43 1.02
N PHE A 14 -6.44 -17.42 2.18
CA PHE A 14 -5.28 -16.55 2.42
C PHE A 14 -4.15 -16.82 1.42
N GLN A 15 -3.77 -18.09 1.19
CA GLN A 15 -2.69 -18.43 0.26
C GLN A 15 -3.04 -18.10 -1.19
N LYS A 16 -4.29 -18.33 -1.59
CA LYS A 16 -4.80 -17.96 -2.91
C LYS A 16 -4.72 -16.44 -3.12
N GLU A 17 -5.25 -15.66 -2.18
CA GLU A 17 -5.22 -14.20 -2.26
C GLU A 17 -3.79 -13.64 -2.15
N LYS A 18 -2.90 -14.32 -1.43
CA LYS A 18 -1.48 -13.93 -1.31
C LYS A 18 -0.78 -14.07 -2.66
N THR A 19 -1.10 -15.11 -3.42
CA THR A 19 -0.58 -15.30 -4.78
C THR A 19 -1.06 -14.19 -5.70
N VAL A 20 -2.35 -13.85 -5.65
CA VAL A 20 -2.91 -12.71 -6.42
C VAL A 20 -2.21 -11.41 -6.04
N TYR A 21 -2.08 -11.12 -4.75
CA TYR A 21 -1.37 -9.95 -4.24
C TYR A 21 0.06 -9.83 -4.81
N LEU A 22 0.84 -10.91 -4.77
CA LEU A 22 2.20 -10.93 -5.29
C LEU A 22 2.25 -10.70 -6.81
N GLN A 23 1.28 -11.22 -7.56
CA GLN A 23 1.17 -10.95 -9.00
C GLN A 23 0.86 -9.46 -9.27
N GLU A 24 -0.04 -8.86 -8.49
CA GLU A 24 -0.38 -7.44 -8.62
C GLU A 24 0.78 -6.53 -8.22
N VAL A 25 1.58 -6.91 -7.22
CA VAL A 25 2.83 -6.22 -6.85
C VAL A 25 3.83 -6.27 -8.00
N LYS A 26 4.04 -7.44 -8.60
CA LYS A 26 4.96 -7.58 -9.74
C LYS A 26 4.53 -6.71 -10.93
N LYS A 27 3.23 -6.70 -11.26
CA LYS A 27 2.68 -5.82 -12.31
C LYS A 27 2.97 -4.34 -12.01
N LEU A 28 2.81 -3.92 -10.75
CA LEU A 28 3.11 -2.54 -10.33
C LEU A 28 4.60 -2.20 -10.52
N GLU A 29 5.49 -3.12 -10.15
CA GLU A 29 6.94 -2.95 -10.34
C GLU A 29 7.31 -2.87 -11.82
N ASP A 30 6.73 -3.72 -12.67
CA ASP A 30 6.94 -3.72 -14.12
C ASP A 30 6.47 -2.38 -14.74
N LEU A 31 5.31 -1.86 -14.34
CA LEU A 31 4.83 -0.55 -14.81
C LEU A 31 5.74 0.60 -14.37
N LYS A 32 6.20 0.59 -13.11
CA LYS A 32 7.17 1.58 -12.61
C LYS A 32 8.48 1.53 -13.41
N ALA A 33 8.95 0.33 -13.74
CA ALA A 33 10.14 0.14 -14.55
C ALA A 33 9.95 0.66 -16.00
N GLN A 34 8.80 0.41 -16.62
CA GLN A 34 8.45 0.95 -17.93
C GLN A 34 8.42 2.48 -17.93
N LYS A 35 7.79 3.11 -16.93
CA LYS A 35 7.77 4.57 -16.78
C LYS A 35 9.19 5.13 -16.68
N LYS A 36 10.03 4.56 -15.81
CA LYS A 36 11.42 4.97 -15.63
C LYS A 36 12.24 4.83 -16.93
N LYS A 37 12.00 3.77 -17.70
CA LYS A 37 12.64 3.57 -19.01
C LYS A 37 12.24 4.68 -19.98
N ALA A 38 10.95 5.03 -20.06
CA ALA A 38 10.47 6.12 -20.90
C ALA A 38 11.06 7.48 -20.47
N GLU A 39 11.13 7.76 -19.16
CA GLU A 39 11.76 8.99 -18.63
C GLU A 39 13.23 9.09 -19.05
N ASN A 40 13.97 7.98 -18.98
CA ASN A 40 15.37 7.93 -19.42
C ASN A 40 15.52 8.14 -20.94
N ILE A 41 14.60 7.59 -21.75
CA ILE A 41 14.58 7.81 -23.20
C ILE A 41 14.35 9.29 -23.51
N VAL A 42 13.37 9.94 -22.87
CA VAL A 42 13.12 11.37 -23.03
C VAL A 42 14.35 12.21 -22.68
N LEU A 43 15.05 11.87 -21.59
CA LEU A 43 16.28 12.56 -21.20
C LEU A 43 17.39 12.41 -22.25
N ALA A 44 17.56 11.21 -22.80
CA ALA A 44 18.53 10.95 -23.85
C ALA A 44 18.19 11.73 -25.13
N LEU A 45 16.94 11.67 -25.60
CA LEU A 45 16.46 12.38 -26.80
C LEU A 45 16.59 13.90 -26.65
N LYS A 46 16.30 14.46 -25.46
CA LYS A 46 16.52 15.90 -25.20
C LYS A 46 18.00 16.27 -25.30
N THR A 47 18.89 15.41 -24.81
CA THR A 47 20.34 15.62 -24.90
C THR A 47 20.82 15.56 -26.36
N GLU A 48 20.27 14.64 -27.15
CA GLU A 48 20.55 14.54 -28.59
C GLU A 48 20.04 15.76 -29.36
N LEU A 49 18.82 16.23 -29.05
CA LEU A 49 18.24 17.43 -29.65
C LEU A 49 19.09 18.68 -29.39
N GLU A 50 19.59 18.86 -28.17
CA GLU A 50 20.48 19.98 -27.86
C GLU A 50 21.82 19.89 -28.61
N LYS A 51 22.42 18.69 -28.71
CA LYS A 51 23.62 18.48 -29.54
C LYS A 51 23.37 18.78 -31.02
N ALA A 52 22.21 18.40 -31.55
CA ALA A 52 21.82 18.67 -32.93
C ALA A 52 21.65 20.17 -33.20
N LYS A 53 21.25 20.98 -32.20
CA LYS A 53 21.18 22.45 -32.29
C LYS A 53 22.55 23.13 -32.16
N GLU A 54 23.46 22.56 -31.37
CA GLU A 54 24.81 23.12 -31.20
C GLU A 54 25.66 23.05 -32.47
N GLN A 55 25.47 22.02 -33.32
CA GLN A 55 26.33 21.78 -34.47
C GLN A 55 26.20 22.87 -35.57
N PRO A 56 24.98 23.27 -35.99
CA PRO A 56 24.78 24.42 -36.87
C PRO A 56 25.25 25.73 -36.24
N GLN A 57 25.02 25.92 -34.93
CA GLN A 57 25.49 27.10 -34.21
C GLN A 57 27.03 27.21 -34.26
N LYS A 58 27.75 26.12 -34.00
CA LYS A 58 29.23 26.09 -34.10
C LYS A 58 29.74 26.42 -35.49
N ILE A 59 29.08 25.95 -36.55
CA ILE A 59 29.42 26.28 -37.95
C ILE A 59 29.25 27.79 -38.19
N LEU A 60 28.11 28.35 -37.80
CA LEU A 60 27.82 29.79 -37.93
C LEU A 60 28.80 30.65 -37.11
N SER A 61 29.09 30.26 -35.86
CA SER A 61 30.04 30.95 -34.99
C SER A 61 31.48 30.89 -35.50
N SER A 62 31.84 29.88 -36.29
CA SER A 62 33.16 29.75 -36.92
C SER A 62 33.33 30.60 -38.20
N GLY A 63 32.32 31.41 -38.57
CA GLY A 63 32.34 32.22 -39.79
C GLY A 63 32.17 31.42 -41.08
N LYS A 64 31.86 30.12 -40.99
CA LYS A 64 31.57 29.26 -42.15
C LYS A 64 30.11 29.37 -42.55
N LYS A 65 29.86 29.31 -43.87
CA LYS A 65 28.51 29.35 -44.42
C LYS A 65 27.82 27.99 -44.22
N LEU A 66 26.68 27.96 -43.54
CA LEU A 66 25.86 26.76 -43.39
C LEU A 66 25.28 26.38 -44.75
N GLN A 67 25.52 25.15 -45.21
CA GLN A 67 24.96 24.65 -46.46
C GLN A 67 23.47 24.33 -46.29
N LEU A 68 22.69 24.49 -47.36
CA LEU A 68 21.25 24.22 -47.34
C LEU A 68 20.93 22.78 -46.95
N GLU A 69 21.72 21.82 -47.42
CA GLU A 69 21.54 20.40 -47.10
C GLU A 69 21.85 20.07 -45.63
N ASP A 70 22.86 20.73 -45.05
CA ASP A 70 23.16 20.61 -43.62
C ASP A 70 22.03 21.18 -42.76
N TYR A 71 21.46 22.31 -43.17
CA TYR A 71 20.29 22.91 -42.50
C TYR A 71 19.05 22.01 -42.59
N LYS A 72 18.74 21.47 -43.78
CA LYS A 72 17.60 20.56 -43.95
C LYS A 72 17.75 19.30 -43.10
N LYS A 73 18.94 18.69 -43.09
CA LYS A 73 19.22 17.49 -42.29
C LYS A 73 19.09 17.76 -40.79
N ALA A 74 19.63 18.88 -40.30
CA ALA A 74 19.50 19.28 -38.91
C ALA A 74 18.03 19.56 -38.52
N ARG A 75 17.27 20.22 -39.41
CA ARG A 75 15.84 20.50 -39.18
C ARG A 75 15.00 19.22 -39.15
N LEU A 76 15.20 18.31 -40.10
CA LEU A 76 14.45 17.04 -40.20
C LEU A 76 14.72 16.16 -38.96
N SER A 77 15.99 15.98 -38.61
CA SER A 77 16.39 15.23 -37.41
C SER A 77 15.81 15.87 -36.14
N SER A 78 15.83 17.19 -36.04
CA SER A 78 15.23 17.88 -34.89
C SER A 78 13.72 17.67 -34.81
N SER A 79 13.00 17.70 -35.94
CA SER A 79 11.54 17.45 -35.93
C SER A 79 11.18 16.02 -35.55
N GLU A 80 11.94 15.02 -36.01
CA GLU A 80 11.72 13.61 -35.66
C GLU A 80 11.98 13.38 -34.17
N THR A 81 13.10 13.89 -33.63
CA THR A 81 13.42 13.79 -32.21
C THR A 81 12.39 14.49 -31.32
N ILE A 82 11.85 15.65 -31.75
CA ILE A 82 10.77 16.34 -31.02
C ILE A 82 9.50 15.49 -30.98
N ALA A 83 9.09 14.90 -32.11
CA ALA A 83 7.91 14.05 -32.16
C ALA A 83 8.05 12.81 -31.26
N GLU A 84 9.24 12.19 -31.23
CA GLU A 84 9.52 11.08 -30.31
C GLU A 84 9.48 11.51 -28.84
N ILE A 85 10.02 12.69 -28.50
CA ILE A 85 9.94 13.25 -27.15
C ILE A 85 8.47 13.43 -26.74
N GLU A 86 7.66 14.04 -27.60
CA GLU A 86 6.23 14.27 -27.33
C GLU A 86 5.46 12.96 -27.16
N TYR A 87 5.76 11.95 -27.98
CA TYR A 87 5.21 10.60 -27.85
C TYR A 87 5.53 9.98 -26.48
N TYR A 88 6.81 9.96 -26.08
CA TYR A 88 7.19 9.36 -24.80
C TYR A 88 6.69 10.17 -23.60
N GLN A 89 6.57 11.50 -23.72
CA GLN A 89 5.94 12.33 -22.69
C GLN A 89 4.46 12.00 -22.53
N ALA A 90 3.72 11.83 -23.62
CA ALA A 90 2.33 11.37 -23.58
C ALA A 90 2.21 9.98 -22.94
N PHE A 91 3.10 9.04 -23.31
CA PHE A 91 3.16 7.72 -22.69
C PHE A 91 3.44 7.78 -21.17
N ILE A 92 4.34 8.66 -20.72
CA ILE A 92 4.68 8.83 -19.30
C ILE A 92 3.46 9.35 -18.49
N GLU A 93 2.66 10.23 -19.08
CA GLU A 93 1.43 10.72 -18.44
C GLU A 93 0.41 9.59 -18.32
N ASP A 94 0.12 8.84 -19.39
CA ASP A 94 -0.88 7.77 -19.36
C ASP A 94 -0.46 6.59 -18.48
N ILE A 95 0.83 6.20 -18.50
CA ILE A 95 1.32 5.13 -17.63
C ILE A 95 1.29 5.54 -16.15
N ALA A 96 1.35 6.84 -15.83
CA ALA A 96 1.23 7.30 -14.45
C ALA A 96 -0.18 7.02 -13.89
N ASP A 97 -1.22 7.20 -14.71
CA ASP A 97 -2.61 6.91 -14.32
C ASP A 97 -2.84 5.39 -14.19
N ILE A 98 -2.24 4.59 -15.07
CA ILE A 98 -2.25 3.12 -14.96
C ILE A 98 -1.54 2.67 -13.68
N ILE A 99 -0.36 3.22 -13.39
CA ILE A 99 0.37 2.94 -12.14
C ILE A 99 -0.49 3.31 -10.93
N TYR A 100 -1.17 4.46 -10.96
CA TYR A 100 -2.05 4.86 -9.86
C TYR A 100 -3.15 3.82 -9.64
N THR A 101 -3.89 3.45 -10.69
CA THR A 101 -4.94 2.42 -10.61
C THR A 101 -4.40 1.09 -10.08
N GLN A 102 -3.21 0.69 -10.53
CA GLN A 102 -2.56 -0.53 -10.06
C GLN A 102 -2.16 -0.45 -8.57
N LYS A 103 -1.72 0.71 -8.08
CA LYS A 103 -1.45 0.92 -6.64
C LYS A 103 -2.71 0.69 -5.80
N GLU A 104 -3.87 1.13 -6.29
CA GLU A 104 -5.14 0.90 -5.59
C GLU A 104 -5.47 -0.59 -5.50
N THR A 105 -5.34 -1.32 -6.62
CA THR A 105 -5.53 -2.77 -6.66
C THR A 105 -4.63 -3.48 -5.64
N VAL A 106 -3.34 -3.15 -5.62
CA VAL A 106 -2.37 -3.70 -4.65
C VAL A 106 -2.77 -3.35 -3.21
N PHE A 107 -3.17 -2.10 -2.95
CA PHE A 107 -3.59 -1.65 -1.63
C PHE A 107 -4.82 -2.41 -1.12
N TYR A 108 -5.88 -2.51 -1.92
CA TYR A 108 -7.10 -3.22 -1.53
C TYR A 108 -6.88 -4.73 -1.39
N SER A 109 -6.04 -5.32 -2.24
CA SER A 109 -5.63 -6.72 -2.10
C SER A 109 -4.89 -6.97 -0.77
N ALA A 110 -3.98 -6.07 -0.38
CA ALA A 110 -3.32 -6.14 0.93
C ALA A 110 -4.31 -6.01 2.10
N GLN A 111 -5.32 -5.15 1.99
CA GLN A 111 -6.36 -5.02 3.02
C GLN A 111 -7.20 -6.29 3.15
N LYS A 112 -7.57 -6.91 2.02
CA LYS A 112 -8.28 -8.19 2.01
C LYS A 112 -7.47 -9.28 2.73
N LEU A 113 -6.17 -9.37 2.46
CA LEU A 113 -5.28 -10.31 3.17
C LEU A 113 -5.20 -10.03 4.67
N ARG A 114 -5.13 -8.77 5.09
CA ARG A 114 -5.15 -8.41 6.52
C ARG A 114 -6.45 -8.82 7.19
N ASN A 115 -7.59 -8.65 6.52
CA ASN A 115 -8.89 -9.06 7.04
C ASN A 115 -8.98 -10.58 7.20
N ILE A 116 -8.55 -11.35 6.20
CA ILE A 116 -8.51 -12.82 6.27
C ILE A 116 -7.59 -13.27 7.40
N LYS A 117 -6.37 -12.72 7.50
CA LYS A 117 -5.42 -12.98 8.58
C LYS A 117 -6.03 -12.69 9.96
N GLY A 118 -6.71 -11.55 10.10
CA GLY A 118 -7.42 -11.18 11.32
C GLY A 118 -8.49 -12.20 11.69
N GLY A 119 -9.25 -12.69 10.71
CA GLY A 119 -10.22 -13.77 10.89
C GLY A 119 -9.60 -15.07 11.38
N ILE A 120 -8.50 -15.52 10.75
CA ILE A 120 -7.76 -16.72 11.15
C ILE A 120 -7.27 -16.61 12.60
N PHE A 121 -6.62 -15.49 12.93
CA PHE A 121 -6.05 -15.29 14.27
C PHE A 121 -7.14 -15.15 15.34
N ASN A 122 -8.25 -14.49 15.03
CA ASN A 122 -9.38 -14.39 15.95
C ASN A 122 -9.98 -15.78 16.25
N LEU A 123 -10.19 -16.62 15.24
CA LEU A 123 -10.70 -17.97 15.43
C LEU A 123 -9.73 -18.84 16.23
N LYS A 124 -8.44 -18.85 15.87
CA LYS A 124 -7.40 -19.57 16.62
C LYS A 124 -7.32 -19.11 18.08
N ALA A 125 -7.39 -17.80 18.33
CA ALA A 125 -7.39 -17.24 19.67
C ALA A 125 -8.63 -17.70 20.45
N LYS A 126 -9.81 -17.68 19.82
CA LYS A 126 -11.05 -18.14 20.45
C LYS A 126 -10.99 -19.62 20.81
N GLU A 127 -10.51 -20.49 19.92
CA GLU A 127 -10.32 -21.92 20.20
C GLU A 127 -9.39 -22.14 21.39
N LEU A 128 -8.23 -21.47 21.42
CA LEU A 128 -7.27 -21.55 22.52
C LEU A 128 -7.86 -21.05 23.85
N ILE A 129 -8.64 -19.97 23.83
CA ILE A 129 -9.33 -19.45 25.03
C ILE A 129 -10.34 -20.49 25.55
N VAL A 130 -11.13 -21.08 24.66
CA VAL A 130 -12.13 -22.10 25.03
C VAL A 130 -11.45 -23.34 25.60
N GLU A 131 -10.37 -23.81 24.98
CA GLU A 131 -9.58 -24.95 25.46
C GLU A 131 -8.98 -24.65 26.84
N PHE A 132 -8.25 -23.55 26.97
CA PHE A 132 -7.64 -23.12 28.23
C PHE A 132 -8.67 -23.00 29.36
N THR A 133 -9.81 -22.36 29.10
CA THR A 133 -10.86 -22.17 30.11
C THR A 133 -11.51 -23.48 30.50
N LYS A 134 -11.70 -24.41 29.57
CA LYS A 134 -12.25 -25.75 29.85
C LYS A 134 -11.30 -26.59 30.69
N GLU A 135 -10.03 -26.60 30.36
CA GLU A 135 -8.99 -27.35 31.08
C GLU A 135 -8.73 -26.80 32.49
N ASN A 136 -8.74 -25.48 32.65
CA ASN A 136 -8.35 -24.82 33.90
C ASN A 136 -9.52 -24.34 34.75
N LYS A 137 -10.77 -24.62 34.35
CA LYS A 137 -12.00 -24.13 35.01
C LYS A 137 -11.98 -24.29 36.53
N ASN A 138 -11.65 -25.50 37.01
CA ASN A 138 -11.69 -25.81 38.44
C ASN A 138 -10.59 -25.06 39.21
N LYS A 139 -9.36 -25.01 38.67
CA LYS A 139 -8.25 -24.26 39.27
C LYS A 139 -8.52 -22.76 39.31
N LEU A 140 -9.06 -22.19 38.24
CA LEU A 140 -9.44 -20.77 38.19
C LEU A 140 -10.53 -20.46 39.22
N SER A 141 -11.48 -21.38 39.42
CA SER A 141 -12.54 -21.25 40.41
C SER A 141 -12.02 -21.36 41.85
N GLU A 142 -11.06 -22.26 42.10
CA GLU A 142 -10.38 -22.39 43.39
C GLU A 142 -9.58 -21.12 43.72
N ILE A 143 -8.76 -20.64 42.77
CA ILE A 143 -7.98 -19.39 42.92
C ILE A 143 -8.92 -18.22 43.23
N ALA A 144 -10.00 -18.06 42.45
CA ALA A 144 -10.97 -16.99 42.66
C ALA A 144 -11.64 -17.09 44.04
N SER A 145 -11.99 -18.29 44.49
CA SER A 145 -12.59 -18.50 45.82
C SER A 145 -11.62 -18.16 46.95
N LEU A 146 -10.35 -18.58 46.84
CA LEU A 146 -9.31 -18.25 47.81
C LEU A 146 -9.12 -16.73 47.92
N ILE A 147 -9.03 -16.02 46.78
CA ILE A 147 -8.94 -14.55 46.78
C ILE A 147 -10.19 -13.94 47.42
N TYR A 148 -11.39 -14.39 47.02
CA TYR A 148 -12.65 -13.86 47.53
C TYR A 148 -12.74 -13.97 49.06
N PHE A 149 -12.34 -15.10 49.64
CA PHE A 149 -12.42 -15.35 51.09
C PHE A 149 -11.16 -14.94 51.88
N SER A 150 -10.06 -14.54 51.23
CA SER A 150 -8.77 -14.21 51.87
C SER A 150 -8.74 -12.96 52.75
N ASN A 151 -9.80 -12.15 52.78
CA ASN A 151 -9.80 -10.81 53.38
C ASN A 151 -8.73 -9.83 52.82
N LEU A 152 -8.13 -10.13 51.66
CA LEU A 152 -7.25 -9.19 50.95
C LEU A 152 -7.94 -7.84 50.75
N ASN A 153 -7.22 -6.75 51.01
CA ASN A 153 -7.72 -5.40 50.77
C ASN A 153 -7.66 -5.07 49.27
N LEU A 154 -8.74 -5.39 48.55
CA LEU A 154 -8.84 -5.17 47.11
C LEU A 154 -9.11 -3.69 46.72
N ASN A 155 -9.12 -2.76 47.68
CA ASN A 155 -9.36 -1.33 47.46
C ASN A 155 -8.07 -0.49 47.39
N GLU A 156 -6.89 -1.10 47.54
CA GLU A 156 -5.63 -0.35 47.41
C GLU A 156 -5.40 0.07 45.95
N LYS A 157 -5.74 1.34 45.65
CA LYS A 157 -5.61 2.02 44.34
C LYS A 157 -4.23 1.89 43.67
N LYS A 158 -3.19 1.49 44.41
CA LYS A 158 -1.83 1.33 43.89
C LYS A 158 -1.61 0.01 43.15
N LEU A 159 -2.52 -0.96 43.25
CA LEU A 159 -2.24 -2.31 42.76
C LEU A 159 -2.92 -2.65 41.42
N TRP A 160 -3.98 -1.95 40.99
CA TRP A 160 -4.63 -2.23 39.69
C TRP A 160 -5.49 -1.04 39.19
N ASN A 161 -5.13 -0.47 38.03
CA ASN A 161 -5.89 0.59 37.36
C ASN A 161 -7.19 0.02 36.76
N GLY A 162 -8.35 0.55 37.15
CA GLY A 162 -9.61 0.36 36.41
C GLY A 162 -10.80 -0.19 37.19
N VAL A 163 -10.65 -0.52 38.48
CA VAL A 163 -11.76 -0.97 39.34
C VAL A 163 -12.38 0.26 40.02
N SER A 164 -13.68 0.47 39.84
CA SER A 164 -14.40 1.50 40.58
C SER A 164 -14.47 1.14 42.07
N ASP A 165 -14.37 2.13 42.96
CA ASP A 165 -14.55 1.92 44.41
C ASP A 165 -15.94 1.30 44.71
N ASN A 166 -16.91 1.48 43.79
CA ASN A 166 -18.28 0.98 43.86
C ASN A 166 -18.51 -0.47 43.35
N GLU A 167 -17.48 -1.15 42.83
CA GLU A 167 -17.63 -2.55 42.38
C GLU A 167 -17.81 -3.52 43.55
N ASP A 168 -18.63 -4.55 43.36
CA ASP A 168 -18.82 -5.61 44.35
C ASP A 168 -17.54 -6.46 44.49
N ARG A 169 -17.35 -7.08 45.66
CA ARG A 169 -16.18 -7.90 46.01
C ARG A 169 -15.87 -8.97 44.95
N LYS A 170 -16.90 -9.51 44.29
CA LYS A 170 -16.76 -10.48 43.20
C LYS A 170 -16.06 -9.87 41.98
N GLU A 171 -16.44 -8.68 41.54
CA GLU A 171 -15.82 -8.00 40.40
C GLU A 171 -14.37 -7.63 40.71
N LYS A 172 -14.11 -7.12 41.92
CA LYS A 172 -12.76 -6.86 42.43
C LYS A 172 -11.86 -8.09 42.41
N THR A 173 -12.41 -9.24 42.79
CA THR A 173 -11.69 -10.53 42.76
C THR A 173 -11.28 -10.93 41.34
N LEU A 174 -12.20 -10.81 40.37
CA LEU A 174 -11.92 -11.14 38.97
C LEU A 174 -10.93 -10.17 38.33
N SER A 175 -11.04 -8.88 38.65
CA SER A 175 -10.11 -7.84 38.20
C SER A 175 -8.69 -8.08 38.73
N TYR A 176 -8.54 -8.48 40.00
CA TYR A 176 -7.24 -8.86 40.57
C TYR A 176 -6.64 -10.08 39.86
N LEU A 177 -7.43 -11.13 39.64
CA LEU A 177 -6.97 -12.32 38.90
C LEU A 177 -6.51 -11.96 37.48
N LEU A 178 -7.26 -11.13 36.77
CA LEU A 178 -6.89 -10.66 35.43
C LEU A 178 -5.60 -9.83 35.44
N TYR A 179 -5.40 -9.01 36.48
CA TYR A 179 -4.17 -8.24 36.65
C TYR A 179 -2.94 -9.13 36.82
N GLU A 180 -3.01 -10.16 37.66
CA GLU A 180 -1.90 -11.13 37.81
C GLU A 180 -1.62 -11.88 36.51
N ILE A 181 -2.67 -12.28 35.77
CA ILE A 181 -2.51 -12.91 34.45
C ILE A 181 -1.84 -11.95 33.44
N LYS A 182 -2.22 -10.66 33.43
CA LYS A 182 -1.63 -9.68 32.50
C LYS A 182 -0.12 -9.53 32.67
N LYS A 183 0.40 -9.64 33.91
CA LYS A 183 1.85 -9.51 34.17
C LYS A 183 2.70 -10.55 33.45
N VAL A 184 2.13 -11.72 33.17
CA VAL A 184 2.86 -12.84 32.57
C VAL A 184 2.64 -12.97 31.06
N ILE A 185 1.72 -12.21 30.47
CA ILE A 185 1.43 -12.25 29.02
C ILE A 185 2.48 -11.44 28.24
N ILE A 186 3.09 -12.06 27.23
CA ILE A 186 4.04 -11.42 26.31
C ILE A 186 3.46 -11.47 24.89
N ILE A 187 3.27 -10.31 24.25
CA ILE A 187 2.62 -10.19 22.92
C ILE A 187 3.61 -10.32 21.74
N SER A 188 4.92 -10.30 21.99
CA SER A 188 5.95 -10.11 20.96
C SER A 188 6.34 -11.33 20.11
N GLN A 189 5.71 -12.51 20.28
CA GLN A 189 6.24 -13.77 19.73
C GLN A 189 5.55 -14.34 18.48
N LEU A 190 4.46 -13.77 17.99
CA LEU A 190 3.75 -14.33 16.82
C LEU A 190 4.15 -13.61 15.52
N SER A 191 5.36 -13.87 15.03
CA SER A 191 5.71 -13.58 13.62
C SER A 191 5.84 -14.89 12.84
N ASP A 192 4.72 -15.57 12.62
CA ASP A 192 4.69 -16.60 11.59
C ASP A 192 4.96 -15.93 10.24
N ASN A 193 6.13 -16.22 9.66
CA ASN A 193 6.57 -15.74 8.34
C ASN A 193 5.51 -16.00 7.25
N GLU A 194 4.69 -17.04 7.43
CA GLU A 194 3.62 -17.43 6.50
C GLU A 194 2.57 -16.32 6.31
N PHE A 195 2.21 -15.59 7.38
CA PHE A 195 1.20 -14.52 7.36
C PHE A 195 1.79 -13.12 7.23
N ASN A 196 3.07 -13.02 6.84
CA ASN A 196 3.69 -11.74 6.55
C ASN A 196 3.15 -11.17 5.23
N ILE A 197 2.72 -9.91 5.27
CA ILE A 197 2.22 -9.15 4.11
C ILE A 197 3.10 -7.91 4.03
N HIS A 198 4.07 -7.91 3.11
CA HIS A 198 4.95 -6.76 2.92
C HIS A 198 4.12 -5.53 2.51
N LYS A 199 4.37 -4.36 3.09
CA LYS A 199 3.65 -3.14 2.72
C LYS A 199 4.35 -2.48 1.53
N VAL A 200 3.75 -2.59 0.34
CA VAL A 200 4.30 -2.02 -0.91
C VAL A 200 3.69 -0.66 -1.27
N VAL A 201 2.45 -0.41 -0.85
CA VAL A 201 1.72 0.84 -1.11
C VAL A 201 1.23 1.40 0.23
N ASN A 202 1.47 2.69 0.47
CA ASN A 202 0.97 3.38 1.64
C ASN A 202 -0.44 3.93 1.43
N SER A 203 -1.15 4.18 2.54
CA SER A 203 -2.54 4.64 2.49
C SER A 203 -2.69 6.06 1.93
N ASP A 204 -1.69 6.90 2.09
CA ASP A 204 -1.60 8.26 1.54
C ASP A 204 -1.33 8.27 0.03
N GLU A 205 -0.87 7.15 -0.54
CA GLU A 205 -0.71 6.99 -2.00
C GLU A 205 -2.04 6.66 -2.71
N VAL A 206 -3.10 6.32 -1.96
CA VAL A 206 -4.43 5.99 -2.49
C VAL A 206 -5.41 7.08 -2.10
N LYS A 207 -6.02 7.72 -3.09
CA LYS A 207 -6.95 8.82 -2.88
C LYS A 207 -8.26 8.31 -2.29
N SER A 208 -8.83 9.11 -1.39
CA SER A 208 -10.18 8.86 -0.90
C SER A 208 -11.21 9.00 -2.03
N ILE A 209 -12.38 8.37 -1.87
CA ILE A 209 -13.51 8.51 -2.81
C ILE A 209 -13.88 9.98 -3.00
N MET A 210 -13.88 10.78 -1.91
CA MET A 210 -14.19 12.21 -1.96
C MET A 210 -13.16 12.99 -2.77
N THR A 211 -11.87 12.67 -2.60
CA THR A 211 -10.78 13.28 -3.37
C THR A 211 -10.93 12.98 -4.86
N LYS A 212 -11.19 11.70 -5.22
CA LYS A 212 -11.42 11.31 -6.62
C LYS A 212 -12.61 12.02 -7.24
N HIS A 213 -13.72 12.12 -6.50
CA HIS A 213 -14.91 12.80 -7.00
C HIS A 213 -14.63 14.28 -7.28
N ARG A 214 -13.94 14.96 -6.35
CA ARG A 214 -13.52 16.35 -6.52
C ARG A 214 -12.63 16.54 -7.75
N GLU A 215 -11.59 15.71 -7.88
CA GLU A 215 -10.68 15.78 -9.03
C GLU A 215 -11.38 15.50 -10.36
N SER A 216 -12.35 14.58 -10.39
CA SER A 216 -13.13 14.29 -11.60
C SER A 216 -13.97 15.49 -12.03
N ILE A 217 -14.57 16.20 -11.07
CA ILE A 217 -15.30 17.45 -11.35
C ILE A 217 -14.34 18.52 -11.85
N GLU A 218 -13.21 18.74 -11.17
CA GLU A 218 -12.20 19.73 -11.54
C GLU A 218 -11.64 19.46 -12.96
N GLN A 219 -11.34 18.20 -13.29
CA GLN A 219 -10.90 17.81 -14.64
C GLN A 219 -11.95 18.11 -15.69
N ALA A 220 -13.22 17.76 -15.44
CA ALA A 220 -14.32 18.04 -16.36
C ALA A 220 -14.49 19.55 -16.64
N HIS A 221 -14.18 20.41 -15.67
CA HIS A 221 -14.26 21.87 -15.80
C HIS A 221 -13.04 22.49 -16.48
N SER A 222 -11.85 21.92 -16.24
CA SER A 222 -10.59 22.46 -16.78
C SER A 222 -10.44 22.28 -18.30
N GLY A 223 -11.03 21.24 -18.87
CA GLY A 223 -10.85 20.88 -20.28
C GLY A 223 -9.40 20.55 -20.67
N GLU A 224 -8.49 20.40 -19.70
CA GLU A 224 -7.09 20.07 -19.94
C GLU A 224 -6.96 18.63 -20.43
N LEU A 225 -6.46 18.47 -21.66
CA LEU A 225 -6.10 17.17 -22.21
C LEU A 225 -4.72 16.76 -21.68
N LYS A 226 -4.58 15.48 -21.38
CA LYS A 226 -3.33 14.84 -20.94
C LYS A 226 -3.01 13.64 -21.83
N GLY A 227 -1.78 13.16 -21.73
CA GLY A 227 -1.30 11.95 -22.38
C GLY A 227 -1.48 11.97 -23.90
N PHE A 228 -1.85 10.82 -24.45
CA PHE A 228 -2.04 10.70 -25.90
C PHE A 228 -3.17 11.57 -26.45
N ASN A 229 -4.19 11.91 -25.65
CA ASN A 229 -5.26 12.82 -26.09
C ASN A 229 -4.74 14.23 -26.38
N LYS A 230 -3.78 14.72 -25.57
CA LYS A 230 -3.09 15.98 -25.81
C LYS A 230 -2.22 15.91 -27.08
N LEU A 231 -1.47 14.82 -27.24
CA LEU A 231 -0.62 14.60 -28.40
C LEU A 231 -1.42 14.61 -29.72
N ILE A 232 -2.50 13.83 -29.79
CA ILE A 232 -3.33 13.74 -30.99
C ILE A 232 -3.96 15.08 -31.34
N LYS A 233 -4.42 15.85 -30.34
CA LYS A 233 -4.96 17.19 -30.61
C LYS A 233 -3.89 18.13 -31.18
N ASN A 234 -2.67 18.10 -30.63
CA ASN A 234 -1.58 18.93 -31.13
C ASN A 234 -1.20 18.57 -32.58
N LEU A 235 -1.22 17.27 -32.93
CA LEU A 235 -0.97 16.80 -34.29
C LEU A 235 -2.03 17.26 -35.30
N ASN A 236 -3.28 17.45 -34.86
CA ASN A 236 -4.38 17.92 -35.71
C ASN A 236 -4.46 19.45 -35.82
N GLN A 237 -3.63 20.20 -35.07
CA GLN A 237 -3.63 21.67 -35.03
C GLN A 237 -2.35 22.30 -35.61
N GLY A 238 -1.33 21.49 -35.93
CA GLY A 238 -0.10 21.91 -36.62
C GLY A 238 -0.19 21.71 -38.12
#